data_AF-A0A2W4NXA2-F1
#
_entry.id   AF-A0A2W4NXA2-F1
#
_cell.length_a   1.000
_cell.length_b   1.000
_cell.length_c   1.000
_cell.angle_alpha   90.00
_cell.angle_beta   90.00
_cell.angle_gamma   90.00
#
_symmetry.space_group_name_H-M   'P 1'
#
loop_
_entity.id
_entity.type
_entity.pdbx_description
1 polymer ?
#
loop_
_entity_poly.entity_id
_entity_poly.type
_entity_poly.pdbx_seq_one_letter_code
_entity_poly.pdbx_strand_id
1 'polypeptide(L)'
;MDESNYEHLIRNALRGVLSSASHQLDHLDLVLTYALALQETYGGDIDVLTAAVLLHDLGRNDPHLHGAESAQKSAELARDVLQQIGFPEDIIPNVLQAIAEHDQPGLRPSTLEGRILKDADFLAGFGATGILRAAMWTGESGGTMADLLERLTKKMPARIASLEFEQSRQQAMQDYIFVRLFLDKLAAEAPMLPLPLAPYIVIEGISGAGKTTQANMLYTRYQQEDEEPVMVHEPTAWYTQIRETLDARQRDRQTQLLLLLTDRYINVRHEIEDAQLAGRPVISDRSYLSSMVYQSGVGWLSPANIAYLHTLVPQPTHLFLLDLPAEAALERIEARLEATGEPRGMHETLEQLTVHRERYLGLADDFPHLHIIDATRSEDEIHDAIWRVVETWTEPPA
;
A
#
# COMPACT_ATOMS: atom_id res chain seq x y z
N MET A 1 19.06 -17.71 -11.99
CA MET A 1 19.95 -16.60 -11.59
C MET A 1 21.23 -17.24 -11.12
N ASP A 2 22.36 -16.79 -11.66
CA ASP A 2 23.64 -17.12 -11.05
C ASP A 2 23.67 -16.51 -9.64
N GLU A 3 24.23 -17.21 -8.67
CA GLU A 3 24.42 -16.72 -7.30
C GLU A 3 25.90 -16.39 -7.11
N SER A 4 26.20 -15.34 -6.34
CA SER A 4 27.59 -15.02 -6.02
C SER A 4 28.19 -16.11 -5.14
N ASN A 5 29.43 -16.51 -5.46
CA ASN A 5 30.16 -17.50 -4.66
C ASN A 5 30.63 -16.93 -3.31
N TYR A 6 30.67 -15.60 -3.18
CA TYR A 6 31.32 -14.92 -2.05
C TYR A 6 30.36 -14.19 -1.12
N GLU A 7 29.07 -14.09 -1.46
CA GLU A 7 28.08 -13.36 -0.65
C GLU A 7 28.11 -13.78 0.82
N HIS A 8 28.03 -15.08 1.08
CA HIS A 8 28.00 -15.63 2.44
C HIS A 8 29.31 -15.33 3.22
N LEU A 9 30.46 -15.35 2.55
CA LEU A 9 31.75 -15.05 3.17
C LEU A 9 31.83 -13.57 3.56
N ILE A 10 31.40 -12.68 2.66
CA ILE A 10 31.38 -11.24 2.90
C ILE A 10 30.42 -10.90 4.06
N ARG A 11 29.19 -11.43 4.03
CA ARG A 11 28.22 -11.23 5.11
C ARG A 11 28.73 -11.71 6.45
N ASN A 12 29.46 -12.82 6.49
CA ASN A 12 30.08 -13.31 7.71
C ASN A 12 31.19 -12.38 8.22
N ALA A 13 31.99 -11.81 7.32
CA ALA A 13 33.02 -10.83 7.66
C ALA A 13 32.43 -9.49 8.18
N LEU A 14 31.23 -9.12 7.71
CA LEU A 14 30.54 -7.89 8.14
C LEU A 14 29.84 -8.00 9.50
N ARG A 15 29.71 -9.20 10.08
CA ARG A 15 29.05 -9.38 11.39
C ARG A 15 29.77 -8.57 12.48
N GLY A 16 29.05 -7.62 13.08
CA GLY A 16 29.58 -6.77 14.16
C GLY A 16 30.40 -5.57 13.68
N VAL A 17 30.47 -5.32 12.37
CA VAL A 17 31.20 -4.18 11.77
C VAL A 17 30.26 -3.01 11.43
N LEU A 18 29.00 -3.28 11.10
CA LEU A 18 27.99 -2.25 10.79
C LEU A 18 27.34 -1.76 12.09
N SER A 19 27.51 -0.48 12.43
CA SER A 19 27.01 0.11 13.68
C SER A 19 25.96 1.21 13.51
N SER A 20 25.75 1.75 12.31
CA SER A 20 24.79 2.84 12.03
C SER A 20 23.38 2.30 11.77
N ALA A 21 22.33 2.90 12.35
CA ALA A 21 20.96 2.45 12.12
C ALA A 21 20.48 2.74 10.69
N SER A 22 20.97 3.80 10.04
CA SER A 22 20.65 4.13 8.64
C SER A 22 21.37 3.27 7.58
N HIS A 23 22.37 2.47 7.98
CA HIS A 23 23.24 1.67 7.11
C HIS A 23 23.34 0.19 7.54
N GLN A 24 22.26 -0.34 8.12
CA GLN A 24 22.19 -1.75 8.53
C GLN A 24 22.07 -2.70 7.32
N LEU A 25 22.16 -4.01 7.59
CA LEU A 25 22.07 -5.07 6.59
C LEU A 25 20.84 -4.94 5.69
N ASP A 26 19.70 -4.51 6.22
CA ASP A 26 18.47 -4.30 5.46
C ASP A 26 18.63 -3.33 4.28
N HIS A 27 19.48 -2.30 4.43
CA HIS A 27 19.82 -1.41 3.32
C HIS A 27 20.62 -2.14 2.24
N LEU A 28 21.66 -2.87 2.64
CA LEU A 28 22.52 -3.59 1.72
C LEU A 28 21.73 -4.65 0.95
N ASP A 29 20.76 -5.31 1.60
CA ASP A 29 19.87 -6.28 0.99
C ASP A 29 18.95 -5.66 -0.07
N LEU A 30 18.42 -4.46 0.21
CA LEU A 30 17.62 -3.73 -0.77
C LEU A 30 18.46 -3.28 -1.98
N VAL A 31 19.67 -2.75 -1.74
CA VAL A 31 20.59 -2.37 -2.84
C VAL A 31 20.96 -3.59 -3.65
N LEU A 32 21.27 -4.73 -3.01
CA LEU A 32 21.62 -5.96 -3.69
C LEU A 32 20.45 -6.45 -4.55
N THR A 33 19.22 -6.35 -4.05
CA THR A 33 18.01 -6.70 -4.81
C THR A 33 17.90 -5.89 -6.10
N TYR A 34 18.07 -4.56 -6.04
CA TYR A 34 18.07 -3.71 -7.23
C TYR A 34 19.27 -3.98 -8.14
N ALA A 35 20.45 -4.17 -7.58
CA ALA A 35 21.68 -4.43 -8.33
C ALA A 35 21.60 -5.73 -9.12
N LEU A 36 21.08 -6.82 -8.51
CA LEU A 36 20.88 -8.11 -9.17
C LEU A 36 19.82 -8.01 -10.28
N ALA A 37 18.72 -7.28 -10.07
CA ALA A 37 17.72 -7.07 -11.12
C ALA A 37 18.28 -6.30 -12.33
N LEU A 38 19.13 -5.30 -12.09
CA LEU A 38 19.84 -4.56 -13.14
C LEU A 38 20.90 -5.45 -13.82
N GLN A 39 21.65 -6.24 -13.06
CA GLN A 39 22.66 -7.17 -13.57
C GLN A 39 22.04 -8.25 -14.46
N GLU A 40 20.86 -8.78 -14.09
CA GLU A 40 20.13 -9.76 -14.92
C GLU A 40 19.77 -9.17 -16.29
N THR A 41 19.47 -7.87 -16.35
CA THR A 41 19.13 -7.18 -17.61
C THR A 41 20.36 -6.75 -18.41
N TYR A 42 21.35 -6.17 -17.74
CA TYR A 42 22.46 -5.44 -18.38
C TYR A 42 23.79 -6.21 -18.37
N GLY A 43 23.86 -7.33 -17.66
CA GLY A 43 25.08 -8.09 -17.41
C GLY A 43 25.96 -7.46 -16.33
N GLY A 44 27.22 -7.87 -16.30
CA GLY A 44 28.19 -7.52 -15.26
C GLY A 44 28.59 -8.74 -14.44
N ASP A 45 29.78 -8.68 -13.86
CA ASP A 45 30.31 -9.75 -13.01
C ASP A 45 29.57 -9.74 -11.67
N ILE A 46 28.86 -10.84 -11.39
CA ILE A 46 28.01 -10.97 -10.19
C ILE A 46 28.84 -10.95 -8.89
N ASP A 47 30.04 -11.51 -8.90
CA ASP A 47 30.90 -11.56 -7.72
C ASP A 47 31.47 -10.16 -7.44
N VAL A 48 31.90 -9.44 -8.48
CA VAL A 48 32.34 -8.04 -8.35
C VAL A 48 31.20 -7.15 -7.84
N LEU A 49 30.03 -7.25 -8.44
CA LEU A 49 28.88 -6.43 -8.07
C LEU A 49 28.40 -6.72 -6.65
N THR A 50 28.26 -7.99 -6.28
CA THR A 50 27.82 -8.39 -4.94
C THR A 50 28.81 -7.91 -3.88
N ALA A 51 30.11 -8.06 -4.14
CA ALA A 51 31.15 -7.54 -3.26
C ALA A 51 31.10 -6.01 -3.14
N ALA A 52 30.94 -5.30 -4.25
CA ALA A 52 30.86 -3.85 -4.25
C ALA A 52 29.64 -3.36 -3.45
N VAL A 53 28.47 -3.97 -3.66
CA VAL A 53 27.24 -3.64 -2.92
C VAL A 53 27.39 -3.89 -1.42
N LEU A 54 27.90 -5.03 -0.99
CA LEU A 54 27.96 -5.34 0.44
C LEU A 54 28.99 -4.50 1.20
N LEU A 55 29.97 -3.91 0.51
CA LEU A 55 31.10 -3.20 1.11
C LEU A 55 31.07 -1.67 0.88
N HIS A 56 30.13 -1.15 0.06
CA HIS A 56 30.18 0.26 -0.39
C HIS A 56 30.06 1.30 0.73
N ASP A 57 29.44 0.93 1.86
CA ASP A 57 29.15 1.84 2.97
C ASP A 57 30.04 1.65 4.21
N LEU A 58 31.10 0.81 4.12
CA LEU A 58 32.01 0.55 5.25
C LEU A 58 32.65 1.81 5.86
N GLY A 59 32.97 2.80 5.02
CA GLY A 59 33.58 4.07 5.42
C GLY A 59 32.61 5.05 6.10
N ARG A 60 31.29 4.79 6.08
CA ARG A 60 30.27 5.68 6.68
C ARG A 60 30.12 5.55 8.19
N ASN A 61 30.84 4.62 8.81
CA ASN A 61 30.92 4.52 10.27
C ASN A 61 31.63 5.72 10.92
N ASP A 62 32.44 6.46 10.16
CA ASP A 62 33.05 7.70 10.65
C ASP A 62 32.14 8.89 10.33
N PRO A 63 31.53 9.53 11.35
CA PRO A 63 30.59 10.64 11.15
C PRO A 63 31.27 11.90 10.59
N HIS A 64 32.61 11.95 10.53
CA HIS A 64 33.35 13.07 9.94
C HIS A 64 33.62 12.91 8.44
N LEU A 65 33.40 11.72 7.89
CA LEU A 65 33.60 11.46 6.46
C LEU A 65 32.28 11.62 5.71
N HIS A 66 32.31 12.38 4.61
CA HIS A 66 31.12 12.64 3.81
C HIS A 66 31.39 12.48 2.32
N GLY A 67 30.41 11.92 1.61
CA GLY A 67 30.45 11.82 0.15
C GLY A 67 31.67 11.04 -0.35
N ALA A 68 32.45 11.66 -1.23
CA ALA A 68 33.62 11.04 -1.87
C ALA A 68 34.67 10.54 -0.86
N GLU A 69 34.85 11.23 0.28
CA GLU A 69 35.80 10.80 1.31
C GLU A 69 35.35 9.49 1.97
N SER A 70 34.05 9.35 2.22
CA SER A 70 33.48 8.11 2.77
C SER A 70 33.55 6.96 1.77
N ALA A 71 33.29 7.21 0.48
CA ALA A 71 33.39 6.20 -0.57
C ALA A 71 34.84 5.70 -0.75
N GLN A 72 35.81 6.62 -0.72
CA GLN A 72 37.23 6.25 -0.76
C GLN A 72 37.62 5.42 0.46
N LYS A 73 37.13 5.81 1.65
CA LYS A 73 37.39 5.04 2.87
C LYS A 73 36.76 3.65 2.84
N SER A 74 35.55 3.52 2.30
CA SER A 74 34.91 2.24 2.06
C SER A 74 35.77 1.35 1.16
N ALA A 75 36.33 1.88 0.07
CA ALA A 75 37.19 1.11 -0.82
C ALA A 75 38.49 0.63 -0.13
N GLU A 76 39.08 1.44 0.75
CA GLU A 76 40.24 1.01 1.55
C GLU A 76 39.88 -0.18 2.46
N LEU A 77 38.78 -0.06 3.23
CA LEU A 77 38.34 -1.10 4.16
C LEU A 77 37.85 -2.36 3.43
N ALA A 78 37.21 -2.19 2.28
CA ALA A 78 36.75 -3.29 1.44
C ALA A 78 37.91 -4.18 0.99
N ARG A 79 39.07 -3.59 0.67
CA ARG A 79 40.27 -4.34 0.27
C ARG A 79 40.68 -5.34 1.35
N ASP A 80 40.75 -4.90 2.60
CA ASP A 80 41.17 -5.74 3.72
C ASP A 80 40.21 -6.92 3.91
N VAL A 81 38.90 -6.66 3.81
CA VAL A 81 37.87 -7.70 3.90
C VAL A 81 38.00 -8.73 2.76
N LEU A 82 38.16 -8.25 1.53
CA LEU A 82 38.27 -9.12 0.34
C LEU A 82 39.51 -10.01 0.40
N GLN A 83 40.64 -9.47 0.84
CA GLN A 83 41.87 -10.26 1.04
C GLN A 83 41.71 -11.30 2.14
N GLN A 84 41.06 -10.94 3.25
CA GLN A 84 40.84 -11.87 4.36
C GLN A 84 39.98 -13.07 3.98
N ILE A 85 38.96 -12.89 3.14
CA ILE A 85 38.08 -13.97 2.70
C ILE A 85 38.63 -14.77 1.51
N GLY A 86 39.80 -14.39 0.96
CA GLY A 86 40.41 -15.04 -0.20
C GLY A 86 39.68 -14.74 -1.52
N PHE A 87 39.14 -13.54 -1.68
CA PHE A 87 38.53 -13.08 -2.93
C PHE A 87 39.60 -13.00 -4.05
N PRO A 88 39.28 -13.29 -5.33
CA PRO A 88 40.31 -13.37 -6.37
C PRO A 88 40.98 -12.01 -6.64
N GLU A 89 42.31 -11.97 -6.49
CA GLU A 89 43.13 -10.75 -6.55
C GLU A 89 43.04 -9.99 -7.89
N ASP A 90 42.73 -10.69 -8.98
CA ASP A 90 42.61 -10.12 -10.32
C ASP A 90 41.33 -9.26 -10.51
N ILE A 91 40.28 -9.53 -9.73
CA ILE A 91 39.01 -8.79 -9.81
C ILE A 91 38.77 -7.83 -8.64
N ILE A 92 39.56 -7.91 -7.56
CA ILE A 92 39.53 -6.92 -6.45
C ILE A 92 39.56 -5.47 -6.96
N PRO A 93 40.45 -5.06 -7.91
CA PRO A 93 40.49 -3.69 -8.39
C PRO A 93 39.14 -3.18 -8.95
N ASN A 94 38.36 -4.05 -9.60
CA ASN A 94 37.05 -3.70 -10.15
C ASN A 94 36.04 -3.39 -9.04
N VAL A 95 36.07 -4.18 -7.94
CA VAL A 95 35.23 -3.95 -6.76
C VAL A 95 35.55 -2.60 -6.14
N LEU A 96 36.83 -2.33 -5.91
CA LEU A 96 37.27 -1.09 -5.27
C LEU A 96 36.94 0.14 -6.12
N GLN A 97 37.08 0.05 -7.44
CA GLN A 97 36.72 1.12 -8.36
C GLN A 97 35.22 1.39 -8.33
N ALA A 98 34.38 0.34 -8.36
CA ALA A 98 32.94 0.48 -8.28
C ALA A 98 32.51 1.20 -6.99
N ILE A 99 33.08 0.81 -5.84
CA ILE A 99 32.82 1.46 -4.55
C ILE A 99 33.27 2.93 -4.56
N ALA A 100 34.45 3.25 -5.09
CA ALA A 100 34.97 4.62 -5.04
C ALA A 100 34.15 5.62 -5.88
N GLU A 101 33.44 5.16 -6.92
CA GLU A 101 32.77 6.03 -7.90
C GLU A 101 31.24 6.16 -7.74
N HIS A 102 30.61 5.41 -6.82
CA HIS A 102 29.14 5.25 -6.80
C HIS A 102 28.35 6.42 -6.18
N ASP A 103 28.87 7.09 -5.14
CA ASP A 103 28.04 7.90 -4.22
C ASP A 103 27.66 9.32 -4.75
N GLN A 104 28.26 9.76 -5.86
CA GLN A 104 28.09 11.14 -6.33
C GLN A 104 27.18 11.21 -7.57
N PRO A 105 26.10 12.02 -7.55
CA PRO A 105 25.22 12.20 -8.71
C PRO A 105 25.95 12.71 -9.96
N GLY A 106 26.98 13.54 -9.77
CA GLY A 106 27.77 14.10 -10.87
C GLY A 106 28.83 13.15 -11.44
N LEU A 107 29.09 12.00 -10.80
CA LEU A 107 30.04 11.01 -11.29
C LEU A 107 29.33 9.99 -12.16
N ARG A 108 30.02 9.59 -13.23
CA ARG A 108 29.67 8.42 -14.04
C ARG A 108 30.74 7.36 -13.80
N PRO A 109 30.43 6.29 -13.05
CA PRO A 109 31.38 5.21 -12.83
C PRO A 109 31.91 4.64 -14.13
N SER A 110 33.17 4.24 -14.12
CA SER A 110 33.89 3.75 -15.29
C SER A 110 33.53 2.29 -15.63
N THR A 111 33.22 1.48 -14.62
CA THR A 111 32.83 0.07 -14.75
C THR A 111 31.31 -0.08 -14.88
N LEU A 112 30.85 -1.21 -15.45
CA LEU A 112 29.41 -1.49 -15.50
C LEU A 112 28.85 -1.73 -14.10
N GLU A 113 29.59 -2.47 -13.27
CA GLU A 113 29.25 -2.81 -11.89
C GLU A 113 29.15 -1.54 -11.03
N GLY A 114 30.03 -0.56 -11.25
CA GLY A 114 29.94 0.74 -10.59
C GLY A 114 28.70 1.53 -11.00
N ARG A 115 28.33 1.50 -12.29
CA ARG A 115 27.10 2.15 -12.80
C ARG A 115 25.85 1.49 -12.22
N ILE A 116 25.83 0.16 -12.14
CA ILE A 116 24.75 -0.61 -11.51
C ILE A 116 24.67 -0.31 -10.01
N LEU A 117 25.79 -0.35 -9.28
CA LEU A 117 25.85 -0.03 -7.86
C LEU A 117 25.31 1.37 -7.57
N LYS A 118 25.74 2.37 -8.35
CA LYS A 118 25.27 3.76 -8.19
C LYS A 118 23.76 3.86 -8.34
N ASP A 119 23.20 3.28 -9.40
CA ASP A 119 21.75 3.32 -9.62
C ASP A 119 21.00 2.57 -8.52
N ALA A 120 21.48 1.38 -8.12
CA ALA A 120 20.87 0.56 -7.07
C ALA A 120 20.89 1.24 -5.69
N ASP A 121 22.00 1.86 -5.30
CA ASP A 121 22.08 2.62 -4.03
C ASP A 121 21.11 3.82 -4.06
N PHE A 122 21.07 4.54 -5.18
CA PHE A 122 20.16 5.68 -5.31
C PHE A 122 18.70 5.23 -5.25
N LEU A 123 18.35 4.11 -5.89
CA LEU A 123 17.01 3.50 -5.81
C LEU A 123 16.59 3.19 -4.37
N ALA A 124 17.49 2.61 -3.56
CA ALA A 124 17.25 2.35 -2.14
C ALA A 124 17.08 3.63 -1.29
N GLY A 125 17.32 4.80 -1.86
CA GLY A 125 17.08 6.09 -1.25
C GLY A 125 15.70 6.70 -1.51
N PHE A 126 14.84 6.09 -2.33
CA PHE A 126 13.47 6.56 -2.61
C PHE A 126 12.41 5.73 -1.88
N GLY A 127 11.14 6.13 -2.01
CA GLY A 127 9.99 5.40 -1.46
C GLY A 127 9.93 5.42 0.06
N ALA A 128 9.17 4.49 0.65
CA ALA A 128 8.98 4.41 2.10
C ALA A 128 10.31 4.19 2.85
N THR A 129 11.14 3.26 2.37
CA THR A 129 12.46 2.98 2.95
C THR A 129 13.37 4.21 2.87
N GLY A 130 13.38 4.90 1.72
CA GLY A 130 14.14 6.14 1.53
C GLY A 130 13.75 7.25 2.52
N ILE A 131 12.45 7.44 2.76
CA ILE A 131 11.95 8.40 3.76
C ILE A 131 12.46 8.04 5.16
N LEU A 132 12.31 6.79 5.57
CA LEU A 132 12.72 6.33 6.90
C LEU A 132 14.24 6.46 7.09
N ARG A 133 15.04 6.02 6.11
CA ARG A 133 16.50 6.14 6.16
C ARG A 133 16.95 7.60 6.21
N ALA A 134 16.33 8.47 5.42
CA ALA A 134 16.61 9.90 5.46
C ALA A 134 16.30 10.49 6.84
N ALA A 135 15.19 10.09 7.47
CA ALA A 135 14.81 10.53 8.80
C ALA A 135 15.78 10.02 9.88
N MET A 136 16.14 8.73 9.85
CA MET A 136 17.12 8.12 10.76
C MET A 136 18.48 8.79 10.66
N TRP A 137 19.02 8.94 9.45
CA TRP A 137 20.29 9.63 9.23
C TRP A 137 20.26 11.07 9.72
N THR A 138 19.15 11.79 9.46
CA THR A 138 18.99 13.18 9.92
C THR A 138 19.00 13.23 11.45
N GLY A 139 18.31 12.31 12.12
CA GLY A 139 18.33 12.20 13.59
C GLY A 139 19.71 11.86 14.16
N GLU A 140 20.39 10.86 13.59
CA GLU A 140 21.74 10.44 14.00
C GLU A 140 22.77 11.56 13.84
N SER A 141 22.63 12.37 12.78
CA SER A 141 23.50 13.52 12.51
C SER A 141 23.16 14.76 13.36
N GLY A 142 22.17 14.69 14.25
CA GLY A 142 21.69 15.83 15.03
C GLY A 142 20.95 16.90 14.21
N GLY A 143 20.47 16.55 13.02
CA GLY A 143 19.70 17.41 12.13
C GLY A 143 18.24 17.57 12.54
N THR A 144 17.55 18.49 11.87
CA THR A 144 16.17 18.90 12.16
C THR A 144 15.17 18.38 11.12
N MET A 145 13.87 18.55 11.38
CA MET A 145 12.83 18.30 10.38
C MET A 145 13.03 19.13 9.10
N ALA A 146 13.55 20.35 9.22
CA ALA A 146 13.83 21.19 8.04
C ALA A 146 14.92 20.58 7.14
N ASP A 147 15.96 19.99 7.75
CA ASP A 147 17.04 19.30 7.03
C ASP A 147 16.54 18.05 6.31
N LEU A 148 15.63 17.30 6.95
CA LEU A 148 14.95 16.16 6.33
C LEU A 148 14.11 16.61 5.12
N LEU A 149 13.27 17.63 5.31
CA LEU A 149 12.43 18.16 4.23
C LEU A 149 13.25 18.70 3.06
N GLU A 150 14.36 19.39 3.32
CA GLU A 150 15.27 19.84 2.28
C GLU A 150 15.88 18.67 1.48
N ARG A 151 16.27 17.59 2.17
CA ARG A 151 16.80 16.38 1.53
C ARG A 151 15.76 15.73 0.62
N LEU A 152 14.53 15.53 1.10
CA LEU A 152 13.45 14.90 0.35
C LEU A 152 12.98 15.76 -0.83
N THR A 153 12.96 17.10 -0.68
CA THR A 153 12.44 18.00 -1.71
C THR A 153 13.47 18.41 -2.77
N LYS A 154 14.71 18.72 -2.37
CA LYS A 154 15.72 19.30 -3.29
C LYS A 154 16.70 18.29 -3.85
N LYS A 155 17.12 17.28 -3.07
CA LYS A 155 18.20 16.36 -3.48
C LYS A 155 17.71 15.20 -4.35
N MET A 156 16.49 14.72 -4.11
CA MET A 156 15.91 13.58 -4.84
C MET A 156 15.77 13.81 -6.36
N PRO A 157 15.27 14.96 -6.86
CA PRO A 157 15.18 15.21 -8.30
C PRO A 157 16.53 15.11 -9.03
N ALA A 158 17.60 15.63 -8.42
CA ALA A 158 18.94 15.57 -8.99
C ALA A 158 19.46 14.12 -9.05
N ARG A 159 19.15 13.29 -8.06
CA ARG A 159 19.49 11.86 -8.07
C ARG A 159 18.78 11.14 -9.21
N ILE A 160 17.47 11.35 -9.39
CA ILE A 160 16.69 10.75 -10.50
C ILE A 160 17.29 11.13 -11.85
N ALA A 161 17.61 12.40 -12.05
CA ALA A 161 18.21 12.90 -13.30
C ALA A 161 19.59 12.30 -13.59
N SER A 162 20.28 11.80 -12.57
CA SER A 162 21.61 11.19 -12.69
C SER A 162 21.58 9.67 -12.90
N LEU A 163 20.42 9.02 -12.83
CA LEU A 163 20.28 7.57 -13.02
C LEU A 163 20.57 7.19 -14.47
N GLU A 164 21.36 6.13 -14.66
CA GLU A 164 21.85 5.71 -15.97
C GLU A 164 20.87 4.80 -16.70
N PHE A 165 20.26 3.86 -15.99
CA PHE A 165 19.39 2.87 -16.60
C PHE A 165 17.95 3.34 -16.66
N GLU A 166 17.26 2.97 -17.74
CA GLU A 166 15.85 3.37 -17.95
C GLU A 166 14.94 2.77 -16.89
N GLN A 167 15.18 1.52 -16.52
CA GLN A 167 14.44 0.82 -15.47
C GLN A 167 14.61 1.53 -14.12
N SER A 168 15.84 1.95 -13.78
CA SER A 168 16.08 2.75 -12.58
C SER A 168 15.32 4.07 -12.59
N ARG A 169 15.34 4.80 -13.71
CA ARG A 169 14.59 6.07 -13.83
C ARG A 169 13.09 5.87 -13.63
N GLN A 170 12.52 4.82 -14.22
CA GLN A 170 11.09 4.51 -14.08
C GLN A 170 10.73 4.14 -12.65
N GLN A 171 11.49 3.25 -12.01
CA GLN A 171 11.28 2.84 -10.63
C GLN A 171 11.43 4.03 -9.67
N ALA A 172 12.53 4.79 -9.79
CA ALA A 172 12.77 5.97 -8.96
C ALA A 172 11.67 7.02 -9.12
N MET A 173 11.10 7.19 -10.31
CA MET A 173 10.00 8.12 -10.53
C MET A 173 8.72 7.67 -9.82
N GLN A 174 8.39 6.37 -9.86
CA GLN A 174 7.23 5.83 -9.13
C GLN A 174 7.39 6.03 -7.63
N ASP A 175 8.56 5.70 -7.08
CA ASP A 175 8.85 5.86 -5.65
C ASP A 175 8.91 7.33 -5.25
N TYR A 176 9.40 8.22 -6.13
CA TYR A 176 9.40 9.66 -5.89
C TYR A 176 7.99 10.26 -5.88
N ILE A 177 7.05 9.75 -6.68
CA ILE A 177 5.63 10.15 -6.60
C ILE A 177 5.08 9.85 -5.20
N PHE A 178 5.41 8.69 -4.62
CA PHE A 178 5.03 8.37 -3.24
C PHE A 178 5.68 9.34 -2.23
N VAL A 179 6.97 9.67 -2.39
CA VAL A 179 7.63 10.68 -1.53
C VAL A 179 6.95 12.03 -1.62
N ARG A 180 6.54 12.46 -2.83
CA ARG A 180 5.79 13.72 -3.01
C ARG A 180 4.45 13.68 -2.30
N LEU A 181 3.73 12.56 -2.40
CA LEU A 181 2.48 12.38 -1.68
C LEU A 181 2.69 12.46 -0.16
N PHE A 182 3.73 11.81 0.37
CA PHE A 182 4.09 11.90 1.78
C PHE A 182 4.37 13.36 2.21
N LEU A 183 5.13 14.10 1.42
CA LEU A 183 5.44 15.51 1.69
C LEU A 183 4.18 16.38 1.66
N ASP A 184 3.26 16.14 0.72
CA ASP A 184 1.99 16.87 0.65
C ASP A 184 1.12 16.59 1.90
N LYS A 185 1.09 15.33 2.37
CA LYS A 185 0.38 14.97 3.61
C LYS A 185 1.02 15.57 4.86
N LEU A 186 2.34 15.70 4.88
CA LEU A 186 3.08 16.33 5.98
C LEU A 186 2.90 17.86 6.00
N ALA A 187 2.74 18.47 4.83
CA ALA A 187 2.53 19.92 4.69
C ALA A 187 1.08 20.35 4.88
N ALA A 188 0.11 19.46 4.67
CA ALA A 188 -1.30 19.75 4.87
C ALA A 188 -1.56 20.13 6.35
N GLU A 189 -2.05 21.34 6.58
CA GLU A 189 -2.67 21.69 7.87
C GLU A 189 -3.80 20.70 8.09
N ALA A 190 -3.70 19.85 9.13
CA ALA A 190 -4.66 18.77 9.40
C ALA A 190 -6.09 19.34 9.48
N PRO A 191 -6.89 19.28 8.40
CA PRO A 191 -8.21 19.85 8.43
C PRO A 191 -9.08 18.80 9.11
N MET A 192 -9.62 19.15 10.29
CA MET A 192 -10.67 18.33 10.88
C MET A 192 -11.84 18.33 9.91
N LEU A 193 -12.26 17.14 9.46
CA LEU A 193 -13.47 17.01 8.69
C LEU A 193 -14.67 17.47 9.55
N PRO A 194 -15.68 18.12 8.95
CA PRO A 194 -16.87 18.51 9.69
C PRO A 194 -17.55 17.27 10.28
N LEU A 195 -18.10 17.40 11.47
CA LEU A 195 -18.89 16.33 12.06
C LEU A 195 -20.18 16.15 11.24
N PRO A 196 -20.61 14.90 10.97
CA PRO A 196 -21.83 14.66 10.23
C PRO A 196 -23.05 15.07 11.07
N LEU A 197 -24.04 15.71 10.43
CA LEU A 197 -25.31 16.11 11.06
C LEU A 197 -26.30 14.93 11.20
N ALA A 198 -25.99 13.79 10.59
CA ALA A 198 -26.78 12.56 10.65
C ALA A 198 -25.89 11.33 10.45
N PRO A 199 -26.30 10.14 10.94
CA PRO A 199 -25.47 8.95 10.85
C PRO A 199 -25.36 8.45 9.41
N TYR A 200 -24.13 8.09 9.01
CA TYR A 200 -23.88 7.29 7.80
C TYR A 200 -23.64 5.84 8.20
N ILE A 201 -24.55 4.96 7.79
CA ILE A 201 -24.60 3.55 8.18
C ILE A 201 -24.31 2.68 6.96
N VAL A 202 -23.33 1.79 7.07
CA VAL A 202 -22.93 0.88 6.00
C VAL A 202 -23.11 -0.56 6.47
N ILE A 203 -23.73 -1.39 5.63
CA ILE A 203 -23.90 -2.82 5.86
C ILE A 203 -23.09 -3.60 4.81
N GLU A 204 -22.12 -4.38 5.27
CA GLU A 204 -21.21 -5.21 4.49
C GLU A 204 -21.37 -6.70 4.81
N GLY A 205 -20.77 -7.56 3.99
CA GLY A 205 -20.86 -9.01 4.10
C GLY A 205 -20.90 -9.72 2.76
N ILE A 206 -20.69 -11.03 2.78
CA ILE A 206 -20.69 -11.88 1.59
C ILE A 206 -22.08 -11.92 0.92
N SER A 207 -22.18 -12.46 -0.31
CA SER A 207 -23.49 -12.66 -0.92
C SER A 207 -24.32 -13.64 -0.09
N GLY A 208 -25.64 -13.47 -0.04
CA GLY A 208 -26.53 -14.28 0.82
C GLY A 208 -26.56 -13.89 2.31
N ALA A 209 -25.71 -12.97 2.77
CA ALA A 209 -25.66 -12.56 4.18
C ALA A 209 -26.88 -11.75 4.68
N GLY A 210 -27.71 -11.20 3.78
CA GLY A 210 -28.91 -10.44 4.15
C GLY A 210 -28.75 -8.91 4.21
N LYS A 211 -27.69 -8.35 3.60
CA LYS A 211 -27.39 -6.90 3.63
C LYS A 211 -28.56 -6.03 3.19
N THR A 212 -29.11 -6.29 2.00
CA THR A 212 -30.23 -5.53 1.43
C THR A 212 -31.48 -5.62 2.31
N THR A 213 -31.76 -6.80 2.87
CA THR A 213 -32.86 -7.00 3.83
C THR A 213 -32.69 -6.10 5.05
N GLN A 214 -31.51 -6.14 5.69
CA GLN A 214 -31.24 -5.34 6.88
C GLN A 214 -31.24 -3.83 6.60
N ALA A 215 -30.74 -3.41 5.43
CA ALA A 215 -30.79 -2.02 5.01
C ALA A 215 -32.24 -1.53 4.83
N ASN A 216 -33.12 -2.33 4.22
CA ASN A 216 -34.53 -2.01 4.06
C ASN A 216 -35.31 -1.99 5.38
N MET A 217 -35.00 -2.91 6.30
CA MET A 217 -35.59 -2.91 7.64
C MET A 217 -35.17 -1.65 8.41
N LEU A 218 -33.90 -1.26 8.33
CA LEU A 218 -33.38 -0.03 8.93
C LEU A 218 -34.03 1.23 8.34
N TYR A 219 -34.19 1.28 7.02
CA TYR A 219 -34.91 2.36 6.35
C TYR A 219 -36.33 2.50 6.86
N THR A 220 -37.05 1.38 6.94
CA THR A 220 -38.44 1.34 7.44
C THR A 220 -38.51 1.77 8.91
N ARG A 221 -37.54 1.36 9.73
CA ARG A 221 -37.47 1.71 11.14
C ARG A 221 -37.28 3.22 11.33
N TYR A 222 -36.37 3.84 10.59
CA TYR A 222 -36.20 5.30 10.63
C TYR A 222 -37.45 6.06 10.18
N GLN A 223 -38.15 5.59 9.15
CA GLN A 223 -39.43 6.20 8.74
C GLN A 223 -40.50 6.12 9.84
N GLN A 224 -40.48 5.09 10.68
CA GLN A 224 -41.40 4.96 11.82
C GLN A 224 -41.03 5.91 12.98
N GLU A 225 -39.80 6.40 13.03
CA GLU A 225 -39.33 7.42 13.99
C GLU A 225 -39.46 8.85 13.42
N ASP A 226 -40.27 9.03 12.36
CA ASP A 226 -40.50 10.31 11.67
C ASP A 226 -39.23 10.95 11.05
N GLU A 227 -38.22 10.14 10.75
CA GLU A 227 -37.01 10.57 10.01
C GLU A 227 -37.12 10.32 8.50
N GLU A 228 -36.31 11.02 7.70
CA GLU A 228 -36.27 10.91 6.23
C GLU A 228 -34.96 10.28 5.72
N PRO A 229 -34.70 8.98 5.98
CA PRO A 229 -33.44 8.34 5.59
C PRO A 229 -33.27 8.30 4.05
N VAL A 230 -32.02 8.20 3.62
CA VAL A 230 -31.62 7.98 2.21
C VAL A 230 -31.03 6.57 2.08
N MET A 231 -31.54 5.80 1.12
CA MET A 231 -30.99 4.51 0.75
C MET A 231 -29.96 4.67 -0.36
N VAL A 232 -28.83 4.06 -0.14
CA VAL A 232 -27.72 4.02 -1.08
C VAL A 232 -27.38 2.57 -1.40
N HIS A 233 -27.19 2.25 -2.66
CA HIS A 233 -26.82 0.90 -3.10
C HIS A 233 -25.59 0.97 -4.00
N GLU A 234 -24.57 0.19 -3.66
CA GLU A 234 -23.33 0.14 -4.41
C GLU A 234 -22.98 -1.28 -4.87
N PRO A 235 -22.55 -1.48 -6.14
CA PRO A 235 -22.45 -0.46 -7.19
C PRO A 235 -23.82 -0.01 -7.70
N THR A 236 -23.90 1.22 -8.23
CA THR A 236 -25.15 1.73 -8.80
C THR A 236 -25.45 1.11 -10.17
N ALA A 237 -26.63 1.40 -10.71
CA ALA A 237 -26.98 1.01 -12.08
C ALA A 237 -25.99 1.54 -13.13
N TRP A 238 -25.34 2.69 -12.87
CA TRP A 238 -24.35 3.28 -13.77
C TRP A 238 -23.16 2.33 -14.03
N TYR A 239 -22.59 1.76 -12.97
CA TYR A 239 -21.51 0.79 -13.08
C TYR A 239 -21.90 -0.41 -13.97
N THR A 240 -23.10 -0.95 -13.75
CA THR A 240 -23.59 -2.11 -14.51
C THR A 240 -23.72 -1.77 -15.99
N GLN A 241 -24.34 -0.62 -16.30
CA GLN A 241 -24.51 -0.13 -17.67
C GLN A 241 -23.16 0.08 -18.38
N ILE A 242 -22.21 0.75 -17.73
CA ILE A 242 -20.89 1.01 -18.33
C ILE A 242 -20.10 -0.30 -18.51
N ARG A 243 -20.08 -1.18 -17.51
CA ARG A 243 -19.38 -2.48 -17.58
C ARG A 243 -19.88 -3.33 -18.74
N GLU A 244 -21.18 -3.29 -19.04
CA GLU A 244 -21.78 -4.03 -20.16
C GLU A 244 -21.30 -3.54 -21.53
N THR A 245 -20.95 -2.26 -21.66
CA THR A 245 -20.38 -1.71 -22.92
C THR A 245 -18.93 -2.13 -23.18
N LEU A 246 -18.22 -2.59 -22.16
CA LEU A 246 -16.81 -2.98 -22.27
C LEU A 246 -16.64 -4.35 -22.90
N ASP A 247 -15.58 -4.54 -23.69
CA ASP A 247 -15.18 -5.86 -24.19
C ASP A 247 -14.38 -6.66 -23.14
N ALA A 248 -14.04 -7.91 -23.46
CA ALA A 248 -13.32 -8.79 -22.53
C ALA A 248 -11.91 -8.29 -22.17
N ARG A 249 -11.23 -7.56 -23.06
CA ARG A 249 -9.87 -7.01 -22.80
C ARG A 249 -9.93 -5.79 -21.89
N GLN A 250 -11.05 -5.07 -21.88
CA GLN A 250 -11.29 -3.90 -21.06
C GLN A 250 -11.82 -4.24 -19.66
N ARG A 251 -12.16 -5.50 -19.37
CA ARG A 251 -12.76 -5.91 -18.09
C ARG A 251 -11.73 -6.48 -17.11
N ASP A 252 -10.48 -6.05 -17.17
CA ASP A 252 -9.47 -6.42 -16.18
C ASP A 252 -9.81 -5.84 -14.78
N ARG A 253 -9.14 -6.36 -13.74
CA ARG A 253 -9.44 -5.98 -12.34
C ARG A 253 -9.17 -4.51 -12.06
N GLN A 254 -8.14 -3.92 -12.68
CA GLN A 254 -7.83 -2.52 -12.48
C GLN A 254 -8.90 -1.63 -13.11
N THR A 255 -9.33 -1.93 -14.33
CA THR A 255 -10.43 -1.20 -14.97
C THR A 255 -11.73 -1.31 -14.15
N GLN A 256 -12.04 -2.51 -13.63
CA GLN A 256 -13.21 -2.68 -12.75
C GLN A 256 -13.13 -1.83 -11.47
N LEU A 257 -11.97 -1.78 -10.80
CA LEU A 257 -11.77 -0.95 -9.62
C LEU A 257 -11.94 0.54 -9.93
N LEU A 258 -11.39 1.03 -11.04
CA LEU A 258 -11.51 2.43 -11.45
C LEU A 258 -12.96 2.81 -11.79
N LEU A 259 -13.71 1.91 -12.43
CA LEU A 259 -15.14 2.11 -12.65
C LEU A 259 -15.93 2.13 -11.34
N LEU A 260 -15.66 1.21 -10.41
CA LEU A 260 -16.29 1.22 -9.09
C LEU A 260 -15.98 2.50 -8.31
N LEU A 261 -14.73 2.98 -8.38
CA LEU A 261 -14.34 4.24 -7.74
C LEU A 261 -15.08 5.43 -8.36
N THR A 262 -15.28 5.43 -9.68
CA THR A 262 -16.03 6.48 -10.38
C THR A 262 -17.51 6.46 -9.99
N ASP A 263 -18.13 5.28 -10.02
CA ASP A 263 -19.51 5.04 -9.58
C ASP A 263 -19.73 5.57 -8.16
N ARG A 264 -18.82 5.19 -7.25
CA ARG A 264 -18.84 5.60 -5.86
C ARG A 264 -18.64 7.10 -5.68
N TYR A 265 -17.72 7.73 -6.42
CA TYR A 265 -17.52 9.18 -6.33
C TYR A 265 -18.80 9.95 -6.71
N ILE A 266 -19.49 9.53 -7.78
CA ILE A 266 -20.76 10.12 -8.20
C ILE A 266 -21.79 9.98 -7.07
N ASN A 267 -21.90 8.77 -6.51
CA ASN A 267 -22.84 8.44 -5.44
C ASN A 267 -22.58 9.23 -4.14
N VAL A 268 -21.32 9.32 -3.71
CA VAL A 268 -20.91 10.10 -2.53
C VAL A 268 -21.30 11.57 -2.69
N ARG A 269 -21.01 12.19 -3.83
CA ARG A 269 -21.23 13.61 -4.07
C ARG A 269 -22.70 14.02 -4.11
N HIS A 270 -23.58 13.14 -4.58
CA HIS A 270 -24.96 13.50 -4.89
C HIS A 270 -25.99 12.89 -3.95
N GLU A 271 -25.66 11.78 -3.28
CA GLU A 271 -26.58 11.10 -2.36
C GLU A 271 -26.08 11.23 -0.92
N ILE A 272 -24.82 10.90 -0.66
CA ILE A 272 -24.30 10.81 0.71
C ILE A 272 -24.01 12.20 1.29
N GLU A 273 -23.20 13.02 0.62
CA GLU A 273 -22.83 14.36 1.10
C GLU A 273 -24.08 15.26 1.23
N ASP A 274 -24.96 15.25 0.23
CA ASP A 274 -26.20 16.05 0.22
C ASP A 274 -27.15 15.64 1.36
N ALA A 275 -27.32 14.34 1.62
CA ALA A 275 -28.13 13.86 2.73
C ALA A 275 -27.54 14.20 4.10
N GLN A 276 -26.21 14.05 4.25
CA GLN A 276 -25.52 14.38 5.50
C GLN A 276 -25.59 15.88 5.79
N LEU A 277 -25.48 16.75 4.78
CA LEU A 277 -25.66 18.20 4.93
C LEU A 277 -27.11 18.58 5.28
N ALA A 278 -28.08 17.78 4.84
CA ALA A 278 -29.49 17.97 5.16
C ALA A 278 -29.91 17.35 6.52
N GLY A 279 -28.98 16.74 7.26
CA GLY A 279 -29.29 16.07 8.54
C GLY A 279 -30.15 14.81 8.37
N ARG A 280 -30.00 14.10 7.24
CA ARG A 280 -30.76 12.88 6.93
C ARG A 280 -29.89 11.65 7.10
N PRO A 281 -30.33 10.60 7.82
CA PRO A 281 -29.58 9.35 7.92
C PRO A 281 -29.33 8.75 6.54
N VAL A 282 -28.13 8.20 6.34
CA VAL A 282 -27.76 7.51 5.10
C VAL A 282 -27.54 6.05 5.41
N ILE A 283 -28.21 5.17 4.67
CA ILE A 283 -28.12 3.71 4.81
C ILE A 283 -27.57 3.15 3.50
N SER A 284 -26.37 2.57 3.54
CA SER A 284 -25.69 2.04 2.37
C SER A 284 -25.59 0.51 2.42
N ASP A 285 -26.17 -0.13 1.41
CA ASP A 285 -25.91 -1.54 1.10
C ASP A 285 -24.58 -1.60 0.34
N ARG A 286 -23.53 -1.96 1.07
CA ARG A 286 -22.09 -1.93 0.69
C ARG A 286 -21.48 -0.54 0.60
N SER A 287 -20.14 -0.51 0.63
CA SER A 287 -19.29 0.65 0.39
C SER A 287 -17.91 0.20 -0.14
N TYR A 288 -16.85 0.94 0.12
CA TYR A 288 -15.49 0.64 -0.36
C TYR A 288 -14.86 -0.60 0.28
N LEU A 289 -15.36 -1.10 1.42
CA LEU A 289 -14.92 -2.36 2.00
C LEU A 289 -15.19 -3.53 1.05
N SER A 290 -16.34 -3.53 0.37
CA SER A 290 -16.59 -4.46 -0.74
C SER A 290 -15.46 -4.38 -1.78
N SER A 291 -14.97 -3.21 -2.15
CA SER A 291 -13.84 -3.10 -3.08
C SER A 291 -12.55 -3.71 -2.53
N MET A 292 -12.28 -3.55 -1.23
CA MET A 292 -11.14 -4.18 -0.56
C MET A 292 -11.24 -5.72 -0.50
N VAL A 293 -12.44 -6.29 -0.59
CA VAL A 293 -12.65 -7.75 -0.59
C VAL A 293 -12.67 -8.33 -1.99
N TYR A 294 -13.45 -7.75 -2.89
CA TYR A 294 -13.71 -8.32 -4.21
C TYR A 294 -12.65 -7.92 -5.25
N GLN A 295 -12.03 -6.74 -5.16
CA GLN A 295 -11.01 -6.28 -6.10
C GLN A 295 -9.58 -6.48 -5.59
N SER A 296 -9.38 -6.93 -4.35
CA SER A 296 -8.05 -7.06 -3.78
C SER A 296 -7.19 -8.16 -4.41
N GLY A 297 -5.89 -7.86 -4.45
CA GLY A 297 -4.79 -8.70 -4.91
C GLY A 297 -3.46 -8.17 -4.38
N VAL A 298 -2.41 -8.22 -5.21
CA VAL A 298 -1.06 -7.76 -4.87
C VAL A 298 -0.74 -6.42 -5.56
N GLY A 299 0.29 -5.73 -5.07
CA GLY A 299 0.77 -4.48 -5.66
C GLY A 299 -0.29 -3.38 -5.66
N TRP A 300 -0.61 -2.83 -6.83
CA TRP A 300 -1.58 -1.74 -6.98
C TRP A 300 -3.00 -2.10 -6.50
N LEU A 301 -3.34 -3.40 -6.51
CA LEU A 301 -4.62 -3.92 -6.00
C LEU A 301 -4.56 -4.37 -4.53
N SER A 302 -3.51 -4.00 -3.78
CA SER A 302 -3.47 -4.29 -2.35
C SER A 302 -4.64 -3.62 -1.61
N PRO A 303 -5.16 -4.22 -0.52
CA PRO A 303 -6.23 -3.60 0.26
C PRO A 303 -5.93 -2.17 0.72
N ALA A 304 -4.68 -1.90 1.12
CA ALA A 304 -4.25 -0.56 1.54
C ALA A 304 -4.31 0.48 0.40
N ASN A 305 -3.89 0.12 -0.82
CA ASN A 305 -4.01 1.00 -1.98
C ASN A 305 -5.48 1.24 -2.34
N ILE A 306 -6.31 0.21 -2.29
CA ILE A 306 -7.76 0.34 -2.52
C ILE A 306 -8.37 1.27 -1.49
N ALA A 307 -8.08 1.11 -0.19
CA ALA A 307 -8.56 2.00 0.86
C ALA A 307 -8.09 3.45 0.64
N TYR A 308 -6.81 3.63 0.27
CA TYR A 308 -6.25 4.96 -0.01
C TYR A 308 -6.97 5.67 -1.16
N LEU A 309 -7.28 4.96 -2.25
CA LEU A 309 -8.07 5.50 -3.37
C LEU A 309 -9.48 5.93 -2.95
N HIS A 310 -10.02 5.35 -1.88
CA HIS A 310 -11.33 5.67 -1.32
C HIS A 310 -11.31 6.71 -0.20
N THR A 311 -10.19 7.41 0.02
CA THR A 311 -10.12 8.50 1.01
C THR A 311 -11.01 9.71 0.68
N LEU A 312 -11.61 9.72 -0.51
CA LEU A 312 -12.66 10.67 -0.92
C LEU A 312 -14.05 10.31 -0.38
N VAL A 313 -14.24 9.09 0.13
CA VAL A 313 -15.51 8.60 0.69
C VAL A 313 -15.53 8.97 2.17
N PRO A 314 -16.59 9.60 2.69
CA PRO A 314 -16.72 9.84 4.12
C PRO A 314 -16.68 8.50 4.87
N GLN A 315 -16.00 8.49 6.02
CA GLN A 315 -16.02 7.30 6.87
C GLN A 315 -17.43 7.11 7.46
N PRO A 316 -17.97 5.88 7.45
CA PRO A 316 -19.26 5.61 8.04
C PRO A 316 -19.24 5.83 9.55
N THR A 317 -20.32 6.40 10.07
CA THR A 317 -20.58 6.51 11.51
C THR A 317 -20.75 5.13 12.14
N HIS A 318 -21.45 4.24 11.44
CA HIS A 318 -21.61 2.84 11.83
C HIS A 318 -21.32 1.92 10.64
N LEU A 319 -20.46 0.94 10.87
CA LEU A 319 -20.08 -0.02 9.86
C LEU A 319 -20.38 -1.42 10.39
N PHE A 320 -21.25 -2.15 9.71
CA PHE A 320 -21.68 -3.48 10.11
C PHE A 320 -21.15 -4.53 9.13
N LEU A 321 -20.61 -5.63 9.64
CA LEU A 321 -20.31 -6.83 8.86
C LEU A 321 -21.28 -7.93 9.27
N LEU A 322 -22.13 -8.36 8.33
CA LEU A 322 -22.95 -9.55 8.48
C LEU A 322 -22.09 -10.79 8.21
N ASP A 323 -21.61 -11.43 9.27
CA ASP A 323 -20.81 -12.66 9.18
C ASP A 323 -21.73 -13.88 9.03
N LEU A 324 -21.61 -14.56 7.89
CA LEU A 324 -22.35 -15.77 7.57
C LEU A 324 -21.37 -16.85 7.09
N PRO A 325 -21.44 -18.10 7.58
CA PRO A 325 -20.71 -19.22 7.01
C PRO A 325 -21.01 -19.37 5.50
N ALA A 326 -19.98 -19.70 4.71
CA ALA A 326 -20.07 -19.74 3.26
C ALA A 326 -21.08 -20.80 2.77
N GLU A 327 -21.21 -21.91 3.48
CA GLU A 327 -22.18 -22.97 3.21
C GLU A 327 -23.62 -22.46 3.39
N ALA A 328 -23.90 -21.77 4.50
CA ALA A 328 -25.22 -21.19 4.77
C ALA A 328 -25.55 -20.06 3.77
N ALA A 329 -24.55 -19.28 3.37
CA ALA A 329 -24.71 -18.28 2.31
C ALA A 329 -25.10 -18.92 0.97
N LEU A 330 -24.45 -20.02 0.62
CA LEU A 330 -24.73 -20.76 -0.61
C LEU A 330 -26.15 -21.35 -0.61
N GLU A 331 -26.59 -21.93 0.50
CA GLU A 331 -27.97 -22.42 0.66
C GLU A 331 -29.00 -21.31 0.45
N ARG A 332 -28.78 -20.11 1.02
CA ARG A 332 -29.67 -18.95 0.81
C ARG A 332 -29.69 -18.49 -0.64
N ILE A 333 -28.55 -18.51 -1.32
CA ILE A 333 -28.42 -18.15 -2.74
C ILE A 333 -29.16 -19.17 -3.63
N GLU A 334 -29.04 -20.46 -3.32
CA GLU A 334 -29.74 -21.54 -4.02
C GLU A 334 -31.26 -21.41 -3.85
N ALA A 335 -31.73 -21.17 -2.63
CA ALA A 335 -33.14 -20.92 -2.36
C ALA A 335 -33.68 -19.69 -3.12
N ARG A 336 -32.90 -18.61 -3.22
CA ARG A 336 -33.27 -17.43 -4.03
C ARG A 336 -33.41 -17.79 -5.50
N LEU A 337 -32.46 -18.54 -6.07
CA LEU A 337 -32.49 -19.00 -7.46
C LEU A 337 -33.75 -19.85 -7.72
N GLU A 338 -34.09 -20.76 -6.81
CA GLU A 338 -35.31 -21.58 -6.93
C GLU A 338 -36.59 -20.73 -6.86
N ALA A 339 -36.63 -19.74 -5.98
CA ALA A 339 -37.81 -18.90 -5.77
C ALA A 339 -38.04 -17.85 -6.87
N THR A 340 -36.96 -17.28 -7.42
CA THR A 340 -37.02 -16.12 -8.32
C THR A 340 -36.57 -16.41 -9.76
N GLY A 341 -35.81 -17.49 -9.96
CA GLY A 341 -35.12 -17.75 -11.22
C GLY A 341 -33.88 -16.88 -11.47
N GLU A 342 -33.50 -16.00 -10.52
CA GLU A 342 -32.31 -15.17 -10.67
C GLU A 342 -31.03 -16.02 -10.59
N PRO A 343 -30.17 -15.99 -11.64
CA PRO A 343 -28.95 -16.78 -11.67
C PRO A 343 -27.97 -16.33 -10.60
N ARG A 344 -27.05 -17.24 -10.26
CA ARG A 344 -25.94 -16.91 -9.36
C ARG A 344 -25.10 -15.75 -9.90
N GLY A 345 -24.68 -14.88 -8.99
CA GLY A 345 -23.71 -13.83 -9.25
C GLY A 345 -22.30 -14.37 -9.51
N MET A 346 -21.41 -13.51 -9.99
CA MET A 346 -20.03 -13.88 -10.37
C MET A 346 -19.16 -14.41 -9.20
N HIS A 347 -19.58 -14.15 -7.95
CA HIS A 347 -18.82 -14.44 -6.72
C HIS A 347 -19.59 -15.38 -5.77
N GLU A 348 -20.46 -16.24 -6.31
CA GLU A 348 -21.38 -17.09 -5.54
C GLU A 348 -21.04 -18.59 -5.65
N THR A 349 -19.75 -18.93 -5.70
CA THR A 349 -19.26 -20.29 -5.45
C THR A 349 -18.82 -20.43 -3.99
N LEU A 350 -18.84 -21.66 -3.44
CA LEU A 350 -18.41 -21.92 -2.07
C LEU A 350 -16.99 -21.40 -1.81
N GLU A 351 -16.05 -21.70 -2.70
CA GLU A 351 -14.65 -21.25 -2.60
C GLU A 351 -14.55 -19.72 -2.55
N GLN A 352 -15.26 -19.01 -3.42
CA GLN A 352 -15.25 -17.54 -3.45
C GLN A 352 -15.88 -16.97 -2.18
N LEU A 353 -17.00 -17.52 -1.72
CA LEU A 353 -17.68 -17.08 -0.50
C LEU A 353 -16.77 -17.26 0.73
N THR A 354 -16.09 -18.41 0.84
CA THR A 354 -15.11 -18.66 1.92
C THR A 354 -13.98 -17.64 1.89
N VAL A 355 -13.33 -17.44 0.74
CA VAL A 355 -12.24 -16.47 0.60
C VAL A 355 -12.71 -15.03 0.90
N HIS A 356 -13.90 -14.65 0.44
CA HIS A 356 -14.44 -13.32 0.68
C HIS A 356 -14.80 -13.10 2.15
N ARG A 357 -15.34 -14.12 2.83
CA ARG A 357 -15.61 -14.08 4.26
C ARG A 357 -14.32 -13.88 5.06
N GLU A 358 -13.29 -14.69 4.77
CA GLU A 358 -11.98 -14.56 5.42
C GLU A 358 -11.38 -13.16 5.23
N ARG A 359 -11.48 -12.61 4.01
CA ARG A 359 -11.03 -11.24 3.73
C ARG A 359 -11.79 -10.20 4.55
N TYR A 360 -13.12 -10.28 4.62
CA TYR A 360 -13.92 -9.37 5.46
C TYR A 360 -13.53 -9.46 6.93
N LEU A 361 -13.40 -10.68 7.48
CA LEU A 361 -13.00 -10.88 8.86
C LEU A 361 -11.59 -10.34 9.13
N GLY A 362 -10.67 -10.49 8.16
CA GLY A 362 -9.33 -9.90 8.24
C GLY A 362 -9.31 -8.36 8.22
N LEU A 363 -10.37 -7.70 7.74
CA LEU A 363 -10.48 -6.23 7.83
C LEU A 363 -10.85 -5.75 9.25
N ALA A 364 -11.36 -6.62 10.12
CA ALA A 364 -11.81 -6.21 11.46
C ALA A 364 -10.68 -5.62 12.32
N ASP A 365 -9.43 -6.06 12.10
CA ASP A 365 -8.26 -5.54 12.81
C ASP A 365 -7.91 -4.09 12.38
N ASP A 366 -8.22 -3.72 11.13
CA ASP A 366 -7.94 -2.40 10.56
C ASP A 366 -9.08 -1.38 10.77
N PHE A 367 -10.30 -1.86 11.03
CA PHE A 367 -11.50 -1.04 11.20
C PHE A 367 -12.10 -1.24 12.61
N PRO A 368 -11.61 -0.52 13.64
CA PRO A 368 -12.03 -0.74 15.02
C PRO A 368 -13.49 -0.39 15.31
N HIS A 369 -14.17 0.31 14.40
CA HIS A 369 -15.59 0.64 14.45
C HIS A 369 -16.47 -0.35 13.63
N LEU A 370 -15.89 -1.46 13.14
CA LEU A 370 -16.60 -2.52 12.46
C LEU A 370 -17.35 -3.42 13.46
N HIS A 371 -18.68 -3.38 13.42
CA HIS A 371 -19.54 -4.23 14.22
C HIS A 371 -19.82 -5.55 13.48
N ILE A 372 -19.24 -6.66 13.95
CA ILE A 372 -19.51 -7.98 13.39
C ILE A 372 -20.80 -8.54 13.98
N ILE A 373 -21.77 -8.84 13.12
CA ILE A 373 -23.07 -9.39 13.48
C ILE A 373 -23.17 -10.82 12.94
N ASP A 374 -23.51 -11.76 13.82
CA ASP A 374 -23.78 -13.15 13.46
C ASP A 374 -25.06 -13.24 12.61
N ALA A 375 -24.88 -13.45 11.31
CA ALA A 375 -25.96 -13.46 10.33
C ALA A 375 -26.65 -14.82 10.19
N THR A 376 -26.31 -15.81 11.04
CA THR A 376 -27.03 -17.09 11.13
C THR A 376 -28.37 -16.98 11.86
N ARG A 377 -28.56 -15.89 12.61
CA ARG A 377 -29.77 -15.55 13.35
C ARG A 377 -30.94 -15.17 12.45
N SER A 378 -32.11 -14.98 13.04
CA SER A 378 -33.28 -14.50 12.30
C SER A 378 -33.10 -13.06 11.80
N GLU A 379 -33.85 -12.67 10.78
CA GLU A 379 -33.81 -11.30 10.24
C GLU A 379 -34.11 -10.24 11.31
N ASP A 380 -35.09 -10.51 12.17
CA ASP A 380 -35.47 -9.62 13.29
C ASP A 380 -34.36 -9.54 14.35
N GLU A 381 -33.73 -10.66 14.71
CA GLU A 381 -32.64 -10.67 15.70
C GLU A 381 -31.39 -9.91 15.20
N ILE A 382 -31.10 -10.02 13.91
CA ILE A 382 -30.01 -9.25 13.26
C ILE A 382 -30.38 -7.77 13.25
N HIS A 383 -31.62 -7.43 12.88
CA HIS A 383 -32.08 -6.05 12.82
C HIS A 383 -32.04 -5.37 14.20
N ASP A 384 -32.53 -6.05 15.23
CA ASP A 384 -32.45 -5.58 16.62
C ASP A 384 -31.01 -5.32 17.06
N ALA A 385 -30.07 -6.19 16.66
CA ALA A 385 -28.66 -6.01 16.98
C ALA A 385 -28.03 -4.79 16.29
N ILE A 386 -28.40 -4.54 15.03
CA ILE A 386 -27.99 -3.34 14.28
C ILE A 386 -28.61 -2.09 14.92
N TRP A 387 -29.92 -2.11 15.16
CA TRP A 387 -30.66 -0.96 15.70
C TRP A 387 -30.13 -0.53 17.07
N ARG A 388 -29.82 -1.47 17.97
CA ARG A 388 -29.23 -1.18 19.29
C ARG A 388 -27.92 -0.39 19.23
N VAL A 389 -27.17 -0.50 18.13
CA VAL A 389 -25.95 0.28 17.94
C VAL A 389 -26.30 1.63 17.33
N VAL A 390 -27.14 1.62 16.28
CA VAL A 390 -27.54 2.83 15.56
C VAL A 390 -28.28 3.83 16.45
N GLU A 391 -29.17 3.38 17.32
CA GLU A 391 -29.98 4.25 18.20
C GLU A 391 -29.15 4.96 19.28
N THR A 392 -27.89 4.55 19.48
CA THR A 392 -26.97 5.24 20.41
C THR A 392 -26.34 6.48 19.80
N TRP A 393 -26.48 6.69 18.50
CA TRP A 393 -25.98 7.88 17.84
C TRP A 393 -26.69 9.13 18.35
N THR A 394 -25.92 10.16 18.62
CA THR A 394 -26.42 11.47 19.02
C THR A 394 -25.77 12.54 18.17
N GLU A 395 -26.55 13.54 17.76
CA GLU A 395 -26.03 14.70 17.05
C GLU A 395 -24.89 15.35 17.85
N PRO A 396 -23.76 15.69 17.22
CA PRO A 396 -22.67 16.36 17.91
C PRO A 396 -23.11 17.74 18.43
N PRO A 397 -22.55 18.22 19.55
CA PRO A 397 -22.84 19.55 20.05
C PRO A 397 -22.42 20.62 19.04
N ALA A 398 -23.30 21.60 18.83
CA ALA A 398 -23.16 22.71 17.87
C ALA A 398 -22.00 23.67 18.17
#